data_AF-A0A3S4UT17-F1
#
_entry.id   AF-A0A3S4UT17-F1
#
_cell.length_a   1.000
_cell.length_b   1.000
_cell.length_c   1.000
_cell.angle_alpha   90.00
_cell.angle_beta   90.00
_cell.angle_gamma   90.00
#
_symmetry.space_group_name_H-M   'P 1'
#
loop_
_entity.id
_entity.type
_entity.pdbx_description
1 polymer ?
#
loop_
_entity_poly.entity_id
_entity_poly.type
_entity_poly.pdbx_seq_one_letter_code
_entity_poly.pdbx_strand_id
1 'polypeptide(L)'
;MYGVILKYTGKNRIDELLQEIKFFNDLSEVLENLRIYYAEFLVGYGVSWEEISEEEHREEMLAKSLNEFKEIASEAYANKELDYIFELVSVRQCGENGLNFHLIEKSYDLEKWGV
;
A
#
# COMPACT_ATOMS: atom_id res chain seq x y z
N MET A 1 -9.30 6.32 13.28
CA MET A 1 -8.58 5.09 12.93
C MET A 1 -8.13 5.22 11.48
N TYR A 2 -7.02 4.59 11.16
CA TYR A 2 -6.48 4.50 9.82
C TYR A 2 -6.43 3.05 9.40
N GLY A 3 -6.44 2.77 8.11
CA GLY A 3 -6.26 1.43 7.60
C GLY A 3 -5.58 1.42 6.26
N VAL A 4 -5.03 0.26 5.90
CA VAL A 4 -4.53 -0.01 4.56
C VAL A 4 -5.54 -0.92 3.86
N ILE A 5 -5.81 -0.66 2.60
CA ILE A 5 -6.67 -1.45 1.73
C ILE A 5 -5.85 -1.92 0.54
N LEU A 6 -6.01 -3.18 0.14
CA LEU A 6 -5.55 -3.66 -1.17
C LEU A 6 -6.71 -3.64 -2.16
N LYS A 7 -6.57 -2.85 -3.22
CA LYS A 7 -7.57 -2.67 -4.27
C LYS A 7 -7.10 -3.30 -5.58
N TYR A 8 -7.96 -4.06 -6.23
CA TYR A 8 -7.73 -4.56 -7.60
C TYR A 8 -8.04 -3.47 -8.63
N THR A 9 -7.17 -3.31 -9.62
CA THR A 9 -7.21 -2.24 -10.63
C THR A 9 -7.41 -2.76 -12.06
N GLY A 10 -7.75 -4.04 -12.22
CA GLY A 10 -7.99 -4.68 -13.52
C GLY A 10 -9.34 -4.34 -14.18
N LYS A 11 -9.42 -4.52 -15.50
CA LYS A 11 -10.48 -3.99 -16.38
C LYS A 11 -11.90 -4.52 -16.18
N ASN A 12 -12.15 -5.51 -15.32
CA ASN A 12 -13.41 -6.26 -15.33
C ASN A 12 -14.03 -6.63 -13.98
N ARG A 13 -13.70 -5.93 -12.88
CA ARG A 13 -14.48 -6.06 -11.63
C ARG A 13 -14.65 -4.74 -10.90
N ILE A 14 -15.89 -4.50 -10.51
CA ILE A 14 -16.36 -3.40 -9.67
C ILE A 14 -15.68 -3.53 -8.30
N ASP A 15 -14.78 -2.61 -7.97
CA ASP A 15 -14.36 -2.21 -6.61
C ASP A 15 -14.38 -3.30 -5.52
N GLU A 16 -13.87 -4.51 -5.80
CA GLU A 16 -13.74 -5.55 -4.79
C GLU A 16 -12.51 -5.22 -3.93
N LEU A 17 -12.78 -4.67 -2.74
CA LEU A 17 -11.83 -4.58 -1.64
C LEU A 17 -11.42 -6.02 -1.27
N LEU A 18 -10.22 -6.43 -1.67
CA LEU A 18 -9.89 -7.85 -1.75
C LEU A 18 -9.23 -8.41 -0.50
N GLN A 19 -8.55 -7.58 0.32
CA GLN A 19 -7.86 -8.10 1.50
C GLN A 19 -7.56 -7.07 2.59
N GLU A 20 -7.25 -7.63 3.77
CA GLU A 20 -7.25 -7.10 5.14
C GLU A 20 -7.16 -5.59 5.31
N ILE A 21 -8.17 -5.06 6.00
CA ILE A 21 -8.09 -3.79 6.66
C ILE A 21 -7.59 -4.04 8.09
N LYS A 22 -6.28 -3.86 8.31
CA LYS A 22 -5.79 -3.64 9.67
C LYS A 22 -6.02 -2.19 10.05
N PHE A 23 -6.62 -1.99 11.22
CA PHE A 23 -6.89 -0.66 11.75
C PHE A 23 -5.81 -0.25 12.74
N PHE A 24 -5.33 0.97 12.57
CA PHE A 24 -4.34 1.59 13.43
C PHE A 24 -4.92 2.88 14.03
N ASN A 25 -4.51 3.21 15.25
CA ASN A 25 -4.94 4.44 15.90
C ASN A 25 -4.01 5.61 15.54
N ASP A 26 -2.77 5.31 15.15
CA ASP A 26 -1.73 6.29 14.84
C ASP A 26 -1.43 6.34 13.33
N LEU A 27 -1.13 7.55 12.84
CA LEU A 27 -0.82 7.76 11.42
C LEU A 27 0.59 7.28 11.06
N SER A 28 1.56 7.46 11.95
CA SER A 28 2.93 7.01 11.70
C SER A 28 2.99 5.48 11.69
N GLU A 29 2.25 4.83 12.59
CA GLU A 29 2.13 3.37 12.65
C GLU A 29 1.56 2.78 11.34
N VAL A 30 0.47 3.34 10.81
CA VAL A 30 -0.11 2.85 9.55
C VAL A 30 0.80 3.11 8.35
N LEU A 31 1.55 4.21 8.34
CA LEU A 31 2.49 4.53 7.27
C LEU A 31 3.66 3.55 7.24
N GLU A 32 4.21 3.18 8.40
CA GLU A 32 5.26 2.16 8.49
C GLU A 32 4.75 0.78 8.10
N ASN A 33 3.54 0.40 8.53
CA ASN A 33 2.93 -0.85 8.10
C ASN A 33 2.67 -0.85 6.58
N LEU A 34 2.20 0.26 6.01
CA LEU A 34 2.03 0.39 4.57
C LEU A 34 3.35 0.19 3.81
N ARG A 35 4.45 0.76 4.33
CA ARG A 35 5.80 0.57 3.76
C ARG A 35 6.20 -0.90 3.75
N ILE A 36 6.01 -1.60 4.87
CA ILE A 36 6.30 -3.03 4.99
C ILE A 36 5.41 -3.86 4.04
N TYR A 37 4.12 -3.53 3.93
CA TYR A 37 3.21 -4.23 3.01
C TYR A 37 3.64 -4.07 1.56
N TYR A 38 4.07 -2.88 1.15
CA TYR A 38 4.64 -2.70 -0.19
C TYR A 38 5.89 -3.55 -0.40
N ALA A 39 6.82 -3.59 0.56
CA ALA A 39 8.04 -4.38 0.47
C ALA A 39 7.74 -5.86 0.21
N GLU A 40 6.94 -6.46 1.08
CA GLU A 40 6.57 -7.88 1.01
C GLU A 40 5.76 -8.20 -0.24
N PHE A 41 4.85 -7.29 -0.63
CA PHE A 41 4.02 -7.46 -1.82
C PHE A 41 4.85 -7.45 -3.10
N LEU A 42 5.76 -6.49 -3.26
CA LEU A 42 6.60 -6.38 -4.46
C LEU A 42 7.58 -7.55 -4.59
N VAL A 43 8.15 -8.01 -3.46
CA VAL A 43 8.97 -9.23 -3.41
C VAL A 43 8.16 -10.43 -3.89
N GLY A 44 6.96 -10.62 -3.36
CA GLY A 44 6.08 -11.75 -3.72
C GLY A 44 5.64 -11.75 -5.18
N TYR A 45 5.56 -10.58 -5.83
CA TYR A 45 5.24 -10.45 -7.25
C TYR A 45 6.46 -10.50 -8.17
N GLY A 46 7.68 -10.50 -7.64
CA GLY A 46 8.89 -10.46 -8.46
C GLY A 46 9.14 -9.14 -9.16
N VAL A 47 8.57 -8.04 -8.66
CA VAL A 47 8.78 -6.71 -9.25
C VAL A 47 10.21 -6.26 -8.99
N SER A 48 10.90 -5.78 -10.03
CA SER A 48 12.30 -5.34 -9.95
C SER A 48 13.29 -6.41 -9.46
N TRP A 49 12.98 -7.70 -9.65
CA TRP A 49 13.87 -8.78 -9.24
C TRP A 49 15.02 -8.96 -10.23
N GLU A 50 16.24 -8.62 -9.80
CA GLU A 50 17.46 -8.65 -10.63
C GLU A 50 18.38 -9.83 -10.29
N GLU A 51 18.16 -11.05 -10.81
CA GLU A 51 19.04 -12.24 -10.62
C GLU A 51 19.62 -12.50 -9.20
N ILE A 52 19.06 -11.89 -8.15
CA ILE A 52 19.42 -12.05 -6.75
C ILE A 52 18.53 -13.10 -6.06
N SER A 53 18.84 -13.47 -4.83
CA SER A 53 17.94 -14.32 -4.04
C SER A 53 16.71 -13.54 -3.56
N GLU A 54 15.62 -14.24 -3.21
CA GLU A 54 14.43 -13.62 -2.62
C GLU A 54 14.74 -12.89 -1.31
N GLU A 55 15.68 -13.43 -0.53
CA GLU A 55 16.13 -12.86 0.75
C GLU A 55 16.85 -11.53 0.52
N GLU A 56 17.82 -11.49 -0.40
CA GLU A 56 18.50 -10.24 -0.80
C GLU A 56 17.51 -9.22 -1.37
N HIS A 57 16.59 -9.66 -2.23
CA HIS A 57 15.55 -8.78 -2.78
C HIS A 57 14.65 -8.19 -1.69
N ARG A 58 14.29 -9.00 -0.69
CA ARG A 58 13.51 -8.55 0.46
C ARG A 58 14.28 -7.53 1.30
N GLU A 59 15.56 -7.74 1.54
CA GLU A 59 16.41 -6.78 2.26
C GLU A 59 16.49 -5.44 1.51
N GLU A 60 16.72 -5.47 0.20
CA GLU A 60 16.75 -4.27 -0.64
C GLU A 60 15.41 -3.54 -0.62
N MET A 61 14.30 -4.26 -0.75
CA MET A 61 12.96 -3.67 -0.66
C MET A 61 12.75 -3.05 0.73
N LEU A 62 13.02 -3.77 1.82
CA LEU A 62 12.86 -3.24 3.18
C LEU A 62 13.73 -2.03 3.50
N ALA A 63 14.77 -1.73 2.73
CA ALA A 63 15.56 -0.50 2.86
C ALA A 63 14.90 0.73 2.19
N LYS A 64 13.91 0.53 1.31
CA LYS A 64 13.25 1.61 0.57
C LYS A 64 12.24 2.38 1.41
N SER A 65 12.07 3.64 1.06
CA SER A 65 11.04 4.52 1.58
C SER A 65 9.67 4.21 0.99
N LEU A 66 8.62 4.65 1.66
CA LEU A 66 7.24 4.51 1.16
C LEU A 66 7.00 5.22 -0.18
N ASN A 67 7.72 6.31 -0.46
CA ASN A 67 7.58 7.03 -1.73
C ASN A 67 8.18 6.23 -2.88
N GLU A 68 9.39 5.68 -2.69
CA GLU A 68 10.01 4.80 -3.69
C GLU A 68 9.12 3.60 -4.02
N PHE A 69 8.48 3.00 -3.01
CA PHE A 69 7.54 1.91 -3.25
C PHE A 69 6.33 2.30 -4.09
N LYS A 70 5.78 3.49 -3.89
CA LYS A 70 4.66 3.98 -4.69
C LYS A 70 5.07 4.22 -6.14
N GLU A 71 6.29 4.71 -6.37
CA GLU A 71 6.84 4.88 -7.71
C GLU A 71 7.02 3.51 -8.40
N ILE A 72 7.68 2.55 -7.74
CA ILE A 72 7.88 1.19 -8.24
C ILE A 72 6.53 0.52 -8.55
N ALA A 73 5.57 0.57 -7.62
CA ALA A 73 4.26 -0.02 -7.82
C ALA A 73 3.49 0.65 -8.97
N SER A 74 3.61 1.97 -9.13
CA SER A 74 2.99 2.70 -10.24
C SER A 74 3.60 2.32 -11.59
N GLU A 75 4.92 2.15 -11.67
CA GLU A 75 5.62 1.71 -12.88
C GLU A 75 5.26 0.26 -13.23
N ALA A 76 5.32 -0.64 -12.25
CA ALA A 76 4.94 -2.05 -12.43
C ALA A 76 3.47 -2.19 -12.84
N TYR A 77 2.57 -1.36 -12.32
CA TYR A 77 1.18 -1.29 -12.79
C TYR A 77 1.09 -0.82 -14.25
N ALA A 78 1.79 0.26 -14.62
CA ALA A 78 1.80 0.76 -16.00
C ALA A 78 2.33 -0.29 -17.00
N ASN A 79 3.28 -1.12 -16.56
CA ASN A 79 3.85 -2.23 -17.31
C ASN A 79 2.98 -3.50 -17.28
N LYS A 80 1.88 -3.51 -16.52
CA LYS A 80 0.97 -4.66 -16.30
C LYS A 80 1.64 -5.85 -15.61
N GLU A 81 2.63 -5.57 -14.78
CA GLU A 81 3.28 -6.53 -13.89
C GLU A 81 2.50 -6.67 -12.56
N LEU A 82 1.68 -5.66 -12.24
CA LEU A 82 0.77 -5.66 -11.09
C LEU A 82 -0.67 -5.39 -11.53
N ASP A 83 -1.62 -6.04 -10.86
CA ASP A 83 -3.06 -5.79 -11.00
C ASP A 83 -3.71 -5.19 -9.74
N TYR A 84 -2.89 -4.86 -8.72
CA TYR A 84 -3.36 -4.40 -7.42
C TYR A 84 -2.55 -3.20 -6.92
N ILE A 85 -3.17 -2.36 -6.08
CA ILE A 85 -2.55 -1.20 -5.44
C ILE A 85 -2.99 -1.09 -3.98
N PHE A 86 -2.08 -0.64 -3.10
CA PHE A 86 -2.46 -0.30 -1.74
C PHE A 86 -2.96 1.14 -1.61
N GLU A 87 -4.05 1.30 -0.88
CA GLU A 87 -4.65 2.59 -0.54
C GLU A 87 -4.63 2.80 0.98
N LEU A 88 -4.27 4.01 1.40
CA LEU A 88 -4.38 4.45 2.79
C LEU A 88 -5.76 5.08 3.01
N VAL A 89 -6.48 4.67 4.05
CA VAL A 89 -7.81 5.18 4.38
C VAL A 89 -7.92 5.68 5.80
N SER A 90 -8.75 6.70 6.01
CA SER A 90 -9.28 7.04 7.32
C SER A 90 -10.60 6.34 7.51
N VAL A 91 -10.83 5.86 8.72
CA VAL A 91 -11.97 5.03 9.06
C VAL A 91 -12.72 5.72 10.17
N ARG A 92 -14.01 5.96 9.92
CA ARG A 92 -14.94 6.52 10.89
C ARG A 92 -16.04 5.50 11.18
N GLN A 93 -16.24 5.22 12.46
CA GLN A 93 -17.39 4.44 12.90
C GLN A 93 -18.66 5.30 12.77
N CYS A 94 -19.71 4.74 12.18
CA CYS A 94 -21.00 5.38 12.01
C CYS A 94 -22.10 4.44 12.51
N GLY A 95 -22.78 4.81 13.60
CA GLY A 95 -23.77 3.96 14.25
C GLY A 95 -23.15 2.74 14.96
N GLU A 96 -23.98 1.81 15.40
CA GLU A 96 -23.53 0.66 16.20
C GLU A 96 -22.64 -0.31 15.40
N ASN A 97 -22.83 -0.41 14.07
CA ASN A 97 -22.14 -1.41 13.24
C ASN A 97 -21.65 -0.90 11.86
N GLY A 98 -21.70 0.41 11.58
CA GLY A 98 -21.26 0.95 10.29
C GLY A 98 -19.80 1.42 10.33
N LEU A 99 -19.01 1.04 9.32
CA LEU A 99 -17.70 1.64 9.05
C LEU A 99 -17.78 2.44 7.76
N ASN A 100 -17.41 3.72 7.82
CA ASN A 100 -17.21 4.55 6.65
C ASN A 100 -15.71 4.71 6.40
N PHE A 101 -15.30 4.38 5.18
CA PHE A 101 -13.93 4.50 4.70
C PHE A 101 -13.83 5.78 3.86
N HIS A 102 -12.86 6.61 4.18
CA HIS A 102 -12.53 7.78 3.39
C HIS A 102 -11.09 7.64 2.93
N LEU A 103 -10.89 7.58 1.61
CA LEU A 103 -9.58 7.56 1.00
C LEU A 103 -8.75 8.74 1.52
N ILE A 104 -7.59 8.44 2.10
CA ILE A 104 -6.58 9.45 2.36
C ILE A 104 -5.77 9.56 1.09
N GLU A 105 -6.42 10.09 0.06
CA GLU A 105 -5.72 10.47 -1.16
C GLU A 105 -5.01 11.78 -0.86
N LYS A 106 -3.72 11.68 -0.54
CA LYS A 106 -2.81 12.80 -0.65
C LYS A 106 -1.59 12.33 -1.43
N SER A 107 -1.77 12.31 -2.74
CA SER A 107 -0.68 12.67 -3.63
C SER A 107 0.00 13.94 -3.07
N TYR A 108 1.31 13.85 -2.81
CA TYR A 108 2.22 14.99 -2.59
C TYR A 108 2.01 15.85 -1.34
N ASP A 109 2.58 15.44 -0.20
CA ASP A 109 3.22 16.32 0.80
C ASP A 109 3.33 15.62 2.16
N LEU A 110 4.05 14.49 2.23
CA LEU A 110 4.51 13.98 3.53
C LEU A 110 5.59 14.91 4.12
N GLU A 111 6.26 15.72 3.28
CA GLU A 111 7.18 16.79 3.71
C GLU A 111 6.50 17.91 4.53
N LYS A 112 5.18 18.11 4.40
CA LYS A 112 4.45 19.10 5.22
C LYS A 112 4.12 18.63 6.63
N TRP A 113 4.32 17.33 6.92
CA TRP A 113 3.97 16.75 8.22
C TRP A 113 5.20 16.42 9.08
N GLY A 114 6.39 16.86 8.66
CA GLY A 114 7.57 16.93 9.53
C GLY A 114 7.98 15.60 10.15
N VAL A 115 8.07 14.54 9.33
CA VAL A 115 8.85 13.34 9.68
C VAL A 115 10.26 13.52 9.13
#